data_AF-A0A1C3F2Z7-F1
#
_entry.id   AF-A0A1C3F2Z7-F1
#
_cell.length_a   1.000
_cell.length_b   1.000
_cell.length_c   1.000
_cell.angle_alpha   90.00
_cell.angle_beta   90.00
_cell.angle_gamma   90.00
#
_symmetry.space_group_name_H-M   'P 1'
#
loop_
_entity.id
_entity.type
_entity.pdbx_description
1 polymer ?
#
loop_
_entity_poly.entity_id
_entity_poly.type
_entity_poly.pdbx_seq_one_letter_code
_entity_poly.pdbx_strand_id
1 'polypeptide(L)'
;MDATYSKIMGRFFAPALKIVTTIISKPSAERLIVDAGSKAISIDYGPPEIIGHSDWVYQCIGDKYGILRHVNGESIAGNIGDEISLYPAHGCTTFNLYDEIYGFRNGVLEIVMPIGRGKSF
;
A
#
# COMPACT_ATOMS: atom_id res chain seq x y z
N MET A 1 4.25 -8.80 -9.43
CA MET A 1 5.43 -7.94 -9.24
C MET A 1 5.12 -6.91 -8.16
N ASP A 2 6.12 -6.46 -7.41
CA ASP A 2 5.98 -5.39 -6.41
C ASP A 2 6.62 -4.09 -6.91
N ALA A 3 6.55 -3.00 -6.12
CA ALA A 3 7.04 -1.69 -6.53
C ALA A 3 8.56 -1.67 -6.75
N THR A 4 9.34 -2.47 -6.00
CA THR A 4 10.79 -2.52 -6.17
C THR A 4 11.17 -3.17 -7.50
N TYR A 5 10.62 -4.34 -7.80
CA TYR A 5 10.91 -5.02 -9.06
C TYR A 5 10.34 -4.30 -10.29
N SER A 6 9.22 -3.57 -10.13
CA SER A 6 8.63 -2.75 -11.21
C SER A 6 9.64 -1.73 -11.77
N LYS A 7 10.50 -1.16 -10.91
CA LYS A 7 11.53 -0.19 -11.35
C LYS A 7 12.60 -0.80 -12.26
N ILE A 8 12.79 -2.12 -12.19
CA ILE A 8 13.82 -2.85 -12.95
C ILE A 8 13.21 -3.58 -14.15
N MET A 9 12.05 -4.19 -13.96
CA MET A 9 11.42 -5.09 -14.94
C MET A 9 10.07 -4.59 -15.45
N GLY A 10 9.67 -3.36 -15.13
CA GLY A 10 8.34 -2.80 -15.43
C GLY A 10 7.97 -2.77 -16.92
N ARG A 11 8.95 -2.90 -17.83
CA ARG A 11 8.68 -3.08 -19.27
C ARG A 11 8.06 -4.43 -19.63
N PHE A 12 8.13 -5.42 -18.74
CA PHE A 12 7.66 -6.79 -18.97
C PHE A 12 6.46 -7.17 -18.12
N PHE A 13 6.37 -6.64 -16.90
CA PHE A 13 5.34 -7.02 -15.94
C PHE A 13 4.87 -5.82 -15.13
N ALA A 14 3.57 -5.76 -14.88
CA ALA A 14 2.98 -4.76 -13.99
C ALA A 14 2.77 -5.33 -12.58
N PRO A 15 2.76 -4.48 -11.54
CA PRO A 15 2.28 -4.88 -10.22
C PRO A 15 0.81 -5.31 -10.26
N ALA A 16 0.50 -6.39 -9.54
CA ALA A 16 -0.87 -6.93 -9.44
C ALA A 16 -1.38 -6.97 -8.00
N LEU A 17 -0.47 -6.92 -7.01
CA LEU A 17 -0.81 -6.83 -5.60
C LEU A 17 -0.86 -5.36 -5.20
N LYS A 18 -1.96 -4.94 -4.59
CA LYS A 18 -2.08 -3.64 -3.93
C LYS A 18 -2.74 -3.81 -2.57
N ILE A 19 -2.38 -2.93 -1.64
CA ILE A 19 -3.11 -2.75 -0.37
C ILE A 19 -4.05 -1.55 -0.54
N VAL A 20 -5.30 -1.71 -0.13
CA VAL A 20 -6.26 -0.60 -0.05
C VAL A 20 -6.33 -0.15 1.41
N THR A 21 -6.18 1.14 1.63
CA THR A 21 -6.18 1.77 2.96
C THR A 21 -7.08 3.00 2.94
N THR A 22 -7.66 3.35 4.07
CA THR A 22 -8.60 4.47 4.18
C THR A 22 -7.94 5.66 4.84
N ILE A 23 -8.19 6.87 4.35
CA ILE A 23 -7.83 8.09 5.08
C ILE A 23 -8.70 8.18 6.33
N ILE A 24 -8.09 8.08 7.51
CA ILE A 24 -8.79 8.12 8.80
C ILE A 24 -8.60 9.45 9.53
N SER A 25 -7.64 10.27 9.12
CA SER A 25 -7.42 11.60 9.71
C SER A 25 -6.70 12.54 8.76
N LYS A 26 -7.01 13.84 8.87
CA LYS A 26 -6.33 14.94 8.16
C LYS A 26 -5.95 16.04 9.16
N PRO A 27 -4.85 15.85 9.91
CA PRO A 27 -4.49 16.76 11.00
C PRO A 27 -3.84 18.07 10.53
N SER A 28 -3.46 18.20 9.25
CA SER A 28 -3.09 19.48 8.63
C SER A 28 -3.30 19.42 7.11
N ALA A 29 -3.10 20.55 6.41
CA ALA A 29 -3.28 20.61 4.95
C ALA A 29 -2.25 19.77 4.18
N GLU A 30 -1.09 19.48 4.78
CA GLU A 30 0.07 18.85 4.15
C GLU A 30 0.23 17.36 4.50
N ARG A 31 -0.67 16.79 5.32
CA ARG A 31 -0.58 15.38 5.72
C ARG A 31 -1.94 14.69 5.89
N LEU A 32 -1.98 13.45 5.43
CA LEU A 32 -3.08 12.51 5.64
C LEU A 32 -2.59 11.33 6.47
N ILE A 33 -3.46 10.78 7.31
CA ILE A 33 -3.20 9.55 8.06
C ILE A 33 -4.09 8.46 7.50
N VAL A 34 -3.50 7.32 7.18
CA VAL A 34 -4.19 6.13 6.67
C VAL A 34 -4.09 4.96 7.65
N ASP A 35 -5.00 4.01 7.55
CA ASP A 35 -5.11 2.83 8.43
C ASP A 35 -4.20 1.64 8.06
N ALA A 36 -3.21 1.87 7.20
CA ALA A 36 -2.14 0.92 6.91
C ALA A 36 -0.88 1.32 7.66
N GLY A 37 -0.46 0.51 8.65
CA GLY A 37 0.85 0.60 9.30
C GLY A 37 1.67 -0.67 9.05
N SER A 38 2.63 -0.97 9.94
CA SER A 38 3.54 -2.12 9.78
C SER A 38 2.84 -3.48 9.85
N LYS A 39 1.62 -3.53 10.40
CA LYS A 39 0.77 -4.75 10.38
C LYS A 39 0.02 -4.96 9.08
N ALA A 40 -0.03 -3.94 8.21
CA ALA A 40 -0.68 -4.00 6.91
C ALA A 40 0.35 -4.09 5.76
N ILE A 41 1.48 -3.40 5.89
CA ILE A 41 2.46 -3.34 4.80
C ILE A 41 3.89 -3.44 5.33
N SER A 42 4.68 -4.32 4.71
CA SER A 42 6.08 -4.48 5.07
C SER A 42 6.91 -3.32 4.51
N ILE A 43 7.89 -2.87 5.29
CA ILE A 43 8.81 -1.77 4.95
C ILE A 43 10.27 -2.21 4.87
N ASP A 44 10.50 -3.54 4.81
CA ASP A 44 11.84 -4.12 4.77
C ASP A 44 12.66 -3.66 3.55
N TYR A 45 11.98 -3.34 2.43
CA TYR A 45 12.58 -2.79 1.21
C TYR A 45 12.22 -1.30 1.00
N GLY A 46 11.89 -0.59 2.07
CA GLY A 46 11.47 0.81 2.03
C GLY A 46 9.96 1.01 1.96
N PRO A 47 9.51 2.26 1.82
CA PRO A 47 8.09 2.58 1.82
C PRO A 47 7.38 2.06 0.55
N PRO A 48 6.09 1.74 0.63
CA PRO A 48 5.27 1.47 -0.55
C PRO A 48 5.16 2.69 -1.48
N GLU A 49 4.80 2.43 -2.73
CA GLU A 49 4.45 3.44 -3.71
C GLU A 49 2.95 3.74 -3.65
N ILE A 50 2.58 5.02 -3.73
CA ILE A 50 1.19 5.46 -3.68
C ILE A 50 0.63 5.50 -5.11
N ILE A 51 -0.38 4.69 -5.38
CA ILE A 51 -0.92 4.53 -6.73
C ILE A 51 -1.65 5.81 -7.15
N GLY A 52 -1.27 6.37 -8.29
CA GLY A 52 -1.89 7.58 -8.85
C GLY A 52 -1.35 8.90 -8.29
N HIS A 53 -0.38 8.85 -7.37
CA HIS A 53 0.18 10.02 -6.68
C HIS A 53 1.71 9.97 -6.63
N SER A 54 2.37 10.28 -7.75
CA SER A 54 3.83 10.22 -7.87
C SER A 54 4.58 11.28 -7.05
N ASP A 55 3.87 12.33 -6.66
CA ASP A 55 4.30 13.48 -5.88
C ASP A 55 4.06 13.28 -4.37
N TRP A 56 3.54 12.12 -3.96
CA TRP A 56 3.28 11.81 -2.55
C TRP A 56 4.30 10.80 -2.03
N VAL A 57 4.59 10.90 -0.73
CA VAL A 57 5.43 9.95 0.01
C VAL A 57 4.66 9.33 1.16
N TYR A 58 4.88 8.05 1.35
CA TYR A 58 4.36 7.28 2.47
C TYR A 58 5.42 7.13 3.57
N GLN A 59 5.02 7.29 4.83
CA GLN A 59 5.81 6.97 6.01
C GLN A 59 5.01 6.07 6.94
N CYS A 60 5.56 4.89 7.28
CA CYS A 60 4.94 4.01 8.27
C CYS A 60 5.12 4.60 9.69
N ILE A 61 4.04 4.65 10.47
CA ILE A 61 4.07 5.07 11.86
C ILE A 61 3.49 3.97 12.75
N GLY A 62 4.41 3.16 13.26
CA GLY A 62 4.07 2.05 14.14
C GLY A 62 3.15 1.04 13.45
N ASP A 63 2.32 0.42 14.27
CA ASP A 63 1.59 -0.79 13.89
C ASP A 63 0.43 -0.56 12.91
N LYS A 64 -0.29 0.54 13.07
CA LYS A 64 -1.63 0.72 12.48
C LYS A 64 -1.76 1.90 11.54
N TYR A 65 -0.79 2.80 11.52
CA TYR A 65 -0.94 4.08 10.85
C TYR A 65 0.16 4.32 9.83
N GLY A 66 -0.23 4.93 8.72
CA GLY A 66 0.67 5.47 7.70
C GLY A 66 0.42 6.96 7.57
N ILE A 67 1.46 7.72 7.26
CA ILE A 67 1.36 9.12 6.89
C ILE A 67 1.60 9.27 5.39
N LEU A 68 0.72 10.00 4.71
CA LEU A 68 0.94 10.50 3.35
C LEU A 68 1.28 11.99 3.40
N ARG A 69 2.27 12.42 2.63
CA ARG A 69 2.66 13.84 2.46
C ARG A 69 3.03 14.12 1.02
N HIS A 70 2.87 15.36 0.59
CA HIS A 70 3.48 15.81 -0.65
C HIS A 70 5.02 15.89 -0.50
N VAL A 71 5.78 15.51 -1.53
CA VAL A 71 7.25 15.50 -1.52
C VAL A 71 7.86 16.88 -1.23
N ASN A 72 7.19 17.96 -1.67
CA ASN A 72 7.63 19.34 -1.47
C ASN A 72 7.01 20.02 -0.23
N GLY A 73 6.23 19.30 0.59
CA GLY A 73 5.52 19.88 1.73
C GLY A 73 4.32 20.77 1.35
N GLU A 74 3.79 20.61 0.14
CA GLU A 74 2.58 21.31 -0.33
C GLU A 74 1.31 20.67 0.27
N SER A 75 0.18 21.35 0.10
CA SER A 75 -1.12 20.82 0.51
C SER A 75 -1.47 19.56 -0.28
N ILE A 76 -2.02 18.58 0.42
CA ILE A 76 -2.40 17.28 -0.13
C ILE A 76 -3.93 17.16 -0.22
N ALA A 77 -4.41 16.74 -1.40
CA ALA A 77 -5.83 16.51 -1.65
C ALA A 77 -6.27 15.18 -1.02
N GLY A 78 -7.53 15.10 -0.59
CA GLY A 78 -8.10 13.89 0.05
C GLY A 78 -8.89 14.23 1.30
N ASN A 79 -9.94 13.45 1.53
CA ASN A 79 -10.87 13.59 2.64
C ASN A 79 -10.84 12.33 3.50
N ILE A 80 -11.25 12.48 4.76
CA ILE A 80 -11.46 11.34 5.66
C ILE A 80 -12.55 10.45 5.02
N GLY A 81 -12.25 9.16 4.90
CA GLY A 81 -13.09 8.15 4.26
C GLY A 81 -12.68 7.80 2.83
N ASP A 82 -11.83 8.60 2.17
CA ASP A 82 -11.35 8.25 0.83
C ASP A 82 -10.37 7.06 0.89
N GLU A 83 -10.44 6.20 -0.13
CA GLU A 83 -9.53 5.06 -0.28
C GLU A 83 -8.26 5.45 -1.04
N ILE A 84 -7.12 4.99 -0.52
CA ILE A 84 -5.81 5.08 -1.16
C ILE A 84 -5.31 3.66 -1.42
N SER A 85 -4.78 3.43 -2.61
CA SER A 85 -4.13 2.16 -2.94
C SER A 85 -2.61 2.29 -2.92
N LEU A 86 -1.95 1.26 -2.40
CA LEU A 86 -0.50 1.20 -2.21
C LEU A 86 0.08 -0.02 -2.92
N TYR A 87 1.15 0.16 -3.70
CA TYR A 87 1.99 -0.96 -4.12
C TYR A 87 3.06 -1.23 -3.05
N PRO A 88 3.09 -2.43 -2.45
CA PRO A 88 4.14 -2.75 -1.48
C PRO A 88 5.51 -2.69 -2.14
N ALA A 89 6.52 -2.27 -1.37
CA ALA A 89 7.91 -2.30 -1.80
C ALA A 89 8.38 -3.74 -2.03
N HIS A 90 8.00 -4.64 -1.12
CA HIS A 90 8.27 -6.08 -1.23
C HIS A 90 6.97 -6.86 -1.07
N GLY A 91 6.60 -7.56 -2.15
CA GLY A 91 5.33 -8.28 -2.22
C GLY A 91 5.28 -9.45 -1.25
N CYS A 92 6.33 -10.26 -1.19
CA CYS A 92 6.35 -11.52 -0.43
C CYS A 92 6.18 -11.32 1.08
N THR A 93 6.91 -10.37 1.67
CA THR A 93 6.82 -10.07 3.10
C THR A 93 5.47 -9.46 3.47
N THR A 94 4.92 -8.60 2.60
CA THR A 94 3.57 -8.04 2.78
C THR A 94 2.50 -9.12 2.68
N PHE A 95 2.60 -10.03 1.70
CA PHE A 95 1.68 -11.15 1.49
C PHE A 95 1.52 -12.01 2.75
N ASN A 96 2.62 -12.23 3.48
CA ASN A 96 2.64 -13.03 4.71
C ASN A 96 2.02 -12.32 5.94
N LEU A 97 1.55 -11.07 5.81
CA LEU A 97 0.81 -10.38 6.86
C LEU A 97 -0.69 -10.70 6.83
N TYR A 98 -1.18 -11.27 5.74
CA TYR A 98 -2.61 -11.51 5.49
C TYR A 98 -2.98 -12.98 5.54
N ASP A 99 -4.22 -13.27 5.93
CA ASP A 99 -4.78 -14.63 5.90
C ASP A 99 -5.40 -14.96 4.52
N GLU A 100 -5.85 -13.95 3.78
CA GLU A 100 -6.57 -14.09 2.50
C GLU A 100 -6.20 -12.98 1.51
N ILE A 101 -6.38 -13.27 0.21
CA ILE A 101 -6.30 -12.28 -0.87
C ILE A 101 -7.56 -12.27 -1.71
N TYR A 102 -7.94 -11.07 -2.09
CA TYR A 102 -9.10 -10.75 -2.90
C TYR A 102 -8.65 -10.56 -4.34
N GLY A 103 -8.97 -11.53 -5.21
CA GLY A 103 -8.65 -11.52 -6.63
C GLY A 103 -9.75 -10.87 -7.46
N PHE A 104 -9.40 -9.83 -8.19
CA PHE A 104 -10.33 -9.07 -9.03
C PHE A 104 -10.05 -9.28 -10.51
N ARG A 105 -11.12 -9.33 -11.33
CA ARG A 105 -11.05 -9.25 -12.79
C ARG A 105 -12.10 -8.26 -13.28
N ASN A 106 -11.71 -7.35 -14.17
CA ASN A 106 -12.61 -6.33 -14.72
C ASN A 106 -13.36 -5.53 -13.63
N GLY A 107 -12.70 -5.28 -12.49
CA GLY A 107 -13.29 -4.55 -11.36
C GLY A 107 -14.24 -5.36 -10.47
N VAL A 108 -14.43 -6.66 -10.75
CA VAL A 108 -15.30 -7.54 -9.96
C VAL A 108 -14.46 -8.52 -9.15
N LEU A 109 -14.84 -8.72 -7.88
CA LEU A 109 -14.25 -9.76 -7.02
C LEU A 109 -14.65 -11.13 -7.57
N GLU A 110 -13.69 -11.92 -8.02
CA GLU A 110 -13.93 -13.27 -8.54
C GLU A 110 -13.57 -14.36 -7.53
N ILE A 111 -12.56 -14.12 -6.69
CA ILE A 111 -12.02 -15.13 -5.81
C ILE A 111 -11.50 -14.52 -4.50
N VAL A 112 -11.69 -15.25 -3.41
CA VAL A 112 -10.97 -15.04 -2.15
C VAL A 112 -10.10 -16.27 -1.94
N MET A 113 -8.78 -16.08 -1.91
CA MET A 113 -7.80 -17.16 -1.81
C MET A 113 -7.13 -17.14 -0.43
N PRO A 114 -7.17 -18.25 0.34
CA PRO A 114 -6.43 -18.33 1.58
C PRO A 114 -4.92 -18.38 1.34
N ILE A 115 -4.15 -17.79 2.25
CA ILE A 115 -2.69 -17.77 2.23
C ILE A 115 -2.16 -18.77 3.25
N GLY A 116 -1.07 -19.46 2.90
CA GLY A 116 -0.30 -20.29 3.84
C GLY A 116 0.50 -19.46 4.85
N ARG A 117 -0.15 -18.48 5.51
CA ARG A 117 0.50 -17.50 6.38
C ARG A 117 1.35 -18.18 7.45
N GLY A 118 2.61 -17.76 7.58
CA GLY A 118 3.53 -18.22 8.62
C GLY A 118 4.01 -19.67 8.49
N LYS A 119 3.75 -20.35 7.37
CA LYS A 119 4.21 -21.73 7.12
C LYS A 119 5.65 -21.75 6.62
N SER A 120 6.58 -21.45 7.52
CA SER A 120 8.02 -21.42 7.24
C SER A 120 8.79 -22.65 7.73
N PHE A 121 8.09 -23.65 8.29
CA PHE A 121 8.62 -24.91 8.80
C PHE A 121 7.70 -26.07 8.42
#